data_AF-A0A482WTE7-F1
#
_entry.id   AF-A0A482WTE7-F1
#
_cell.length_a   1.000
_cell.length_b   1.000
_cell.length_c   1.000
_cell.angle_alpha   90.00
_cell.angle_beta   90.00
_cell.angle_gamma   90.00
#
_symmetry.space_group_name_H-M   'P 1'
#
loop_
_entity.id
_entity.type
_entity.pdbx_description
1 polymer ?
#
loop_
_entity_poly.entity_id
_entity_poly.type
_entity_poly.pdbx_seq_one_letter_code
_entity_poly.pdbx_strand_id
1 'polypeptide(L)'
;MRPDTRPPGAYIAAAAAAASAEYDDQPISRTYQYRKVMKPMLERKRRARINRCLDELKELMVSALQAEGENVSKLEKADILELTVRHLHKLRRHHALVVPAPGSGYADRFRAGFTHCATEVSQYLASAMQAPEPVIDPTSGVKLLQHLGTCIRQIDTETLPRRPDDESLYTTPPSSPSTHINHPESSAAVWRPW
;
A
#
# COMPACT_ATOMS: atom_id res chain seq x y z
N MET A 1 72.08 -65.68 -18.71
CA MET A 1 71.75 -65.24 -17.33
C MET A 1 72.32 -63.85 -17.12
N ARG A 2 71.45 -62.83 -17.13
CA ARG A 2 71.76 -61.48 -16.62
C ARG A 2 70.63 -61.10 -15.65
N PRO A 3 70.95 -60.52 -14.48
CA PRO A 3 69.99 -60.31 -13.41
C PRO A 3 69.13 -59.07 -13.64
N ASP A 4 67.89 -59.21 -13.20
CA ASP A 4 66.83 -58.21 -13.13
C ASP A 4 67.24 -57.08 -12.17
N THR A 5 67.27 -55.84 -12.65
CA THR A 5 67.48 -54.65 -11.83
C THR A 5 66.27 -53.73 -12.01
N ARG A 6 65.35 -53.86 -11.05
CA ARG A 6 64.14 -53.04 -10.89
C ARG A 6 64.54 -51.63 -10.42
N PRO A 7 64.03 -50.53 -11.01
CA PRO A 7 64.42 -49.19 -10.62
C PRO A 7 63.75 -48.75 -9.29
N PRO A 8 64.44 -47.95 -8.45
CA PRO A 8 63.91 -47.47 -7.17
C PRO A 8 63.04 -46.24 -7.41
N GLY A 9 61.72 -46.44 -7.61
CA GLY A 9 60.79 -45.33 -7.84
C GLY A 9 59.41 -45.46 -7.21
N ALA A 10 59.10 -46.56 -6.52
CA ALA A 10 57.71 -46.88 -6.15
C ALA A 10 57.28 -46.44 -4.75
N TYR A 11 58.16 -45.90 -3.90
CA TYR A 11 57.82 -45.61 -2.50
C TYR A 11 57.33 -44.18 -2.22
N ILE A 12 57.42 -43.25 -3.18
CA ILE A 12 57.01 -41.85 -2.96
C ILE A 12 55.60 -41.57 -3.53
N ALA A 13 55.04 -42.46 -4.35
CA ALA A 13 53.70 -42.28 -4.93
C ALA A 13 52.55 -42.64 -3.97
N ALA A 14 52.80 -43.43 -2.91
CA ALA A 14 51.76 -43.85 -1.98
C ALA A 14 51.42 -42.81 -0.90
N ALA A 15 52.32 -41.86 -0.61
CA ALA A 15 52.12 -40.84 0.42
C ALA A 15 51.33 -39.61 -0.08
N ALA A 16 51.26 -39.39 -1.40
CA ALA A 16 50.54 -38.26 -1.98
C ALA A 16 49.04 -38.54 -2.24
N ALA A 17 48.61 -39.80 -2.20
CA ALA A 17 47.23 -40.19 -2.51
C ALA A 17 46.27 -40.14 -1.29
N ALA A 18 46.78 -39.89 -0.08
CA ALA A 18 45.98 -39.89 1.15
C ALA A 18 45.53 -38.50 1.63
N ALA A 19 45.93 -37.42 0.96
CA ALA A 19 45.73 -36.05 1.47
C ALA A 19 44.54 -35.28 0.84
N SER A 20 43.71 -35.91 0.02
CA SER A 20 42.68 -35.19 -0.74
C SER A 20 41.37 -35.96 -0.87
N ALA A 21 40.77 -36.34 0.26
CA ALA A 21 39.38 -36.80 0.31
C ALA A 21 38.67 -36.55 1.65
N GLU A 22 39.14 -35.62 2.49
CA GLU A 22 38.28 -35.07 3.55
C GLU A 22 37.54 -33.86 2.98
N TYR A 23 36.48 -34.17 2.24
CA TYR A 23 35.43 -33.21 1.89
C TYR A 23 34.78 -32.80 3.21
N ASP A 24 35.05 -31.56 3.63
CA ASP A 24 34.47 -30.89 4.78
C ASP A 24 32.92 -30.88 4.65
N ASP A 25 32.27 -31.92 5.20
CA ASP A 25 30.82 -31.98 5.40
C ASP A 25 30.45 -31.20 6.66
N GLN A 26 30.84 -29.93 6.72
CA GLN A 26 30.34 -29.02 7.76
C GLN A 26 28.96 -28.49 7.33
N PRO A 27 27.91 -28.66 8.16
CA PRO A 27 26.56 -28.26 7.79
C PRO A 27 26.56 -26.75 7.55
N ILE A 28 26.31 -26.36 6.29
CA ILE A 28 26.23 -24.96 5.89
C ILE A 28 25.31 -24.23 6.87
N SER A 29 25.88 -23.28 7.63
CA SER A 29 25.15 -22.51 8.62
C SER A 29 23.85 -21.96 8.02
N ARG A 30 22.74 -22.07 8.77
CA ARG A 30 21.42 -21.55 8.34
C ARG A 30 21.51 -20.10 7.85
N THR A 31 22.38 -19.29 8.46
CA THR A 31 22.63 -17.89 8.07
C THR A 31 23.27 -17.78 6.69
N TYR A 32 24.21 -18.67 6.35
CA TYR A 32 24.83 -18.72 5.03
C TYR A 32 23.84 -19.17 3.96
N GLN A 33 23.07 -20.24 4.21
CA GLN A 33 22.00 -20.71 3.31
C GLN A 33 21.00 -19.59 3.03
N TYR A 34 20.59 -18.85 4.06
CA TYR A 34 19.69 -17.72 3.91
C TYR A 34 20.30 -16.61 3.03
N ARG A 35 21.53 -16.18 3.32
CA ARG A 35 22.18 -15.07 2.59
C ARG A 35 22.48 -15.40 1.12
N LYS A 36 22.88 -16.64 0.83
CA LYS A 36 23.38 -17.02 -0.50
C LYS A 36 22.33 -17.66 -1.39
N VAL A 37 21.29 -18.28 -0.81
CA VAL A 37 20.28 -19.01 -1.57
C VAL A 37 18.90 -18.39 -1.37
N MET A 38 18.43 -18.32 -0.12
CA MET A 38 17.05 -17.91 0.17
C MET A 38 16.80 -16.44 -0.19
N LYS A 39 17.68 -15.53 0.23
CA LYS A 39 17.54 -14.08 0.01
C LYS A 39 17.56 -13.73 -1.49
N PRO A 40 18.51 -14.21 -2.32
CA PRO A 40 18.46 -13.96 -3.77
C PRO A 40 17.21 -14.54 -4.44
N MET A 41 16.78 -15.74 -4.03
CA MET A 41 15.57 -16.37 -4.56
C MET A 41 14.30 -15.56 -4.21
N LEU A 42 14.16 -15.10 -2.97
CA LEU A 42 13.04 -14.27 -2.52
C LEU A 42 12.99 -12.94 -3.26
N GLU A 43 14.14 -12.30 -3.49
CA GLU A 43 14.20 -11.06 -4.26
C GLU A 43 13.81 -11.29 -5.72
N ARG A 44 14.23 -12.40 -6.33
CA ARG A 44 13.77 -12.77 -7.68
C ARG A 44 12.24 -12.93 -7.73
N LYS A 45 11.65 -13.60 -6.73
CA LYS A 45 10.19 -13.75 -6.61
C LYS A 45 9.48 -12.41 -6.41
N ARG A 46 10.04 -11.52 -5.58
CA ARG A 46 9.53 -10.16 -5.38
C ARG A 46 9.55 -9.36 -6.69
N ARG A 47 10.68 -9.35 -7.41
CA ARG A 47 10.83 -8.66 -8.70
C ARG A 47 9.88 -9.19 -9.77
N ALA A 48 9.73 -10.51 -9.85
CA ALA A 48 8.76 -11.13 -10.76
C ALA A 48 7.33 -10.67 -10.46
N ARG A 49 6.94 -10.60 -9.18
CA ARG A 49 5.63 -10.08 -8.78
C ARG A 49 5.46 -8.61 -9.17
N ILE A 50 6.45 -7.75 -8.88
CA ILE A 50 6.39 -6.32 -9.22
C ILE A 50 6.22 -6.12 -10.73
N ASN A 51 7.00 -6.83 -11.55
CA ASN A 51 6.90 -6.70 -13.00
C ASN A 51 5.53 -7.15 -13.51
N ARG A 52 4.96 -8.26 -13.02
CA ARG A 52 3.60 -8.69 -13.39
C ARG A 52 2.55 -7.60 -13.09
N CYS A 53 2.63 -6.98 -11.92
CA CYS A 53 1.70 -5.89 -11.59
C CYS A 53 1.91 -4.66 -12.49
N LEU A 54 3.15 -4.35 -12.89
CA LEU A 54 3.41 -3.26 -13.84
C LEU A 54 2.90 -3.56 -15.24
N ASP A 55 3.00 -4.81 -15.70
CA ASP A 55 2.48 -5.24 -16.99
C ASP A 55 0.94 -5.14 -17.02
N GLU A 56 0.27 -5.61 -15.97
CA GLU A 56 -1.18 -5.48 -15.80
C GLU A 56 -1.60 -4.00 -15.73
N LEU A 57 -0.90 -3.16 -14.96
CA LEU A 57 -1.16 -1.72 -14.90
C LEU A 57 -1.01 -1.06 -16.26
N LYS A 58 0.01 -1.45 -17.05
CA LYS A 58 0.20 -0.94 -18.40
C LYS A 58 -1.01 -1.26 -19.27
N GLU A 59 -1.47 -2.51 -19.29
CA GLU A 59 -2.63 -2.92 -20.10
C GLU A 59 -3.89 -2.13 -19.74
N LEU A 60 -4.16 -1.99 -18.43
CA LEU A 60 -5.29 -1.18 -17.95
C LEU A 60 -5.18 0.29 -18.37
N MET A 61 -4.00 0.89 -18.26
CA MET A 61 -3.80 2.29 -18.65
C MET A 61 -3.91 2.49 -20.15
N VAL A 62 -3.36 1.60 -20.97
CA VAL A 62 -3.51 1.67 -22.44
C VAL A 62 -4.99 1.62 -22.82
N SER A 63 -5.75 0.70 -22.25
CA SER A 63 -7.20 0.58 -22.48
C SER A 63 -7.95 1.85 -22.05
N ALA A 64 -7.66 2.37 -20.85
CA ALA A 64 -8.29 3.58 -20.33
C ALA A 64 -8.00 4.82 -21.18
N LEU A 65 -6.75 5.00 -21.62
CA LEU A 65 -6.33 6.13 -22.46
C LEU A 65 -6.94 6.02 -23.86
N GLN A 66 -7.00 4.82 -24.44
CA GLN A 66 -7.67 4.59 -25.73
C GLN A 66 -9.17 4.94 -25.67
N ALA A 67 -9.85 4.61 -24.57
CA ALA A 67 -11.25 5.00 -24.38
C ALA A 67 -11.44 6.52 -24.29
N GLU A 68 -10.40 7.26 -23.88
CA GLU A 68 -10.36 8.73 -23.86
C GLU A 68 -9.90 9.34 -25.19
N GLY A 69 -9.58 8.52 -26.19
CA GLY A 69 -9.11 8.94 -27.52
C GLY A 69 -7.59 9.13 -27.62
N GLU A 70 -6.83 8.79 -26.58
CA GLU A 70 -5.37 8.82 -26.59
C GLU A 70 -4.79 7.47 -27.06
N ASN A 71 -3.95 7.51 -28.09
CA ASN A 71 -3.29 6.31 -28.60
C ASN A 71 -1.86 6.17 -28.03
N VAL A 72 -1.73 5.42 -26.93
CA VAL A 72 -0.43 5.18 -26.29
C VAL A 72 -0.12 3.69 -26.30
N SER A 73 0.73 3.24 -27.22
CA SER A 73 1.14 1.82 -27.35
C SER A 73 2.44 1.50 -26.59
N LYS A 74 3.16 2.53 -26.13
CA LYS A 74 4.44 2.40 -25.45
C LYS A 74 4.44 3.28 -24.20
N LEU A 75 4.55 2.63 -23.04
CA LEU A 75 4.70 3.28 -21.73
C LEU A 75 6.00 2.77 -21.10
N GLU A 76 6.83 3.70 -20.63
CA GLU A 76 7.98 3.35 -19.79
C GLU A 76 7.55 3.13 -18.34
N LYS A 77 8.42 2.58 -17.49
CA LYS A 77 8.07 2.28 -16.09
C LYS A 77 7.66 3.52 -15.30
N ALA A 78 8.32 4.65 -15.54
CA ALA A 78 7.96 5.92 -14.90
C ALA A 78 6.57 6.39 -15.38
N ASP A 79 6.32 6.34 -16.68
CA ASP A 79 5.03 6.72 -17.26
C ASP A 79 3.88 5.86 -16.74
N ILE A 80 4.06 4.53 -16.66
CA ILE A 80 3.03 3.62 -16.11
C ILE A 80 2.62 4.10 -14.72
N LEU A 81 3.59 4.40 -13.85
CA LEU A 81 3.33 4.85 -12.49
C LEU A 81 2.69 6.24 -12.45
N GLU A 82 3.21 7.19 -13.23
CA GLU A 82 2.72 8.57 -13.26
C GLU A 82 1.29 8.66 -13.81
N LEU A 83 1.04 8.03 -14.97
CA LEU A 83 -0.27 8.02 -15.60
C LEU A 83 -1.31 7.30 -14.75
N THR A 84 -0.94 6.19 -14.11
CA THR A 84 -1.83 5.49 -13.17
C THR A 84 -2.24 6.43 -12.03
N VAL A 85 -1.30 7.11 -11.38
CA VAL A 85 -1.60 8.05 -10.28
C VAL A 85 -2.51 9.18 -10.76
N ARG A 86 -2.20 9.76 -11.94
CA ARG A 86 -3.03 10.81 -12.54
C ARG A 86 -4.46 10.33 -12.84
N HIS A 87 -4.59 9.10 -13.35
CA HIS A 87 -5.87 8.48 -13.65
C HIS A 87 -6.67 8.20 -12.37
N LEU A 88 -6.03 7.69 -11.30
CA LEU A 88 -6.68 7.52 -10.00
C LEU A 88 -7.20 8.86 -9.43
N HIS A 89 -6.42 9.94 -9.54
CA HIS A 89 -6.87 11.28 -9.16
C HIS A 89 -8.03 11.79 -10.02
N LYS A 90 -8.02 11.52 -11.33
CA LYS A 90 -9.12 11.83 -12.23
C LYS A 90 -10.39 11.09 -11.80
N LEU A 91 -10.32 9.77 -11.64
CA LEU A 91 -11.48 8.97 -11.24
C LEU A 91 -12.02 9.37 -9.86
N ARG A 92 -11.16 9.74 -8.90
CA ARG A 92 -11.59 10.29 -7.60
C ARG A 92 -12.36 11.60 -7.77
N ARG A 93 -11.91 12.52 -8.63
CA ARG A 93 -12.63 13.77 -8.92
C ARG A 93 -13.97 13.55 -9.60
N HIS A 94 -14.08 12.50 -10.41
CA HIS A 94 -15.33 12.13 -11.07
C HIS A 94 -16.24 11.21 -10.23
N HIS A 95 -15.88 10.92 -8.97
CA HIS A 95 -16.61 9.99 -8.10
C HIS A 95 -16.78 8.58 -8.72
N ALA A 96 -15.97 8.25 -9.73
CA ALA A 96 -15.98 6.96 -10.43
C ALA A 96 -15.12 5.90 -9.70
N LEU A 97 -14.29 6.33 -8.75
CA LEU A 97 -13.66 5.47 -7.77
C LEU A 97 -14.29 5.71 -6.40
N VAL A 98 -15.04 4.73 -5.92
CA VAL A 98 -15.47 4.67 -4.53
C VAL A 98 -14.30 4.15 -3.70
N VAL A 99 -13.35 5.03 -3.40
CA VAL A 99 -12.35 4.80 -2.35
C VAL A 99 -12.87 5.53 -1.12
N PRO A 100 -13.33 4.82 -0.08
CA PRO A 100 -13.69 5.48 1.17
C PRO A 100 -12.47 6.26 1.63
N ALA A 101 -12.58 7.58 1.81
CA ALA A 101 -11.48 8.30 2.44
C ALA A 101 -11.34 7.73 3.87
N PRO A 102 -10.12 7.65 4.43
CA PRO A 102 -9.98 7.32 5.85
C PRO A 102 -10.79 8.35 6.65
N GLY A 103 -11.94 7.92 7.19
CA GLY A 103 -12.93 8.78 7.87
C GLY A 103 -14.22 9.08 7.10
N SER A 104 -14.28 8.99 5.75
CA SER A 104 -15.51 9.35 5.01
C SER A 104 -16.61 8.31 5.15
N GLY A 105 -16.26 7.02 5.28
CA GLY A 105 -17.26 5.95 5.29
C GLY A 105 -18.27 6.03 6.44
N TYR A 106 -17.94 6.65 7.58
CA TYR A 106 -18.92 6.88 8.65
C TYR A 106 -19.83 8.06 8.32
N ALA A 107 -19.24 9.18 7.91
CA ALA A 107 -19.96 10.41 7.66
C ALA A 107 -20.90 10.28 6.44
N ASP A 108 -20.47 9.59 5.39
CA ASP A 108 -21.28 9.27 4.21
C ASP A 108 -22.46 8.35 4.57
N ARG A 109 -22.23 7.31 5.39
CA ARG A 109 -23.29 6.39 5.86
C ARG A 109 -24.27 7.09 6.80
N PHE A 110 -23.78 7.94 7.70
CA PHE A 110 -24.61 8.74 8.59
C PHE A 110 -25.48 9.71 7.79
N ARG A 111 -24.90 10.44 6.84
CA ARG A 111 -25.62 11.35 5.94
C ARG A 111 -26.70 10.61 5.15
N ALA A 112 -26.38 9.43 4.59
CA ALA A 112 -27.35 8.61 3.88
C ALA A 112 -28.51 8.18 4.78
N GLY A 113 -28.22 7.68 6.00
CA GLY A 113 -29.23 7.29 6.97
C GLY A 113 -30.11 8.45 7.45
N PHE A 114 -29.51 9.62 7.70
CA PHE A 114 -30.24 10.83 8.08
C PHE A 114 -31.17 11.30 6.96
N THR A 115 -30.67 11.34 5.72
CA THR A 115 -31.46 11.76 4.55
C THR A 115 -32.65 10.83 4.34
N HIS A 116 -32.43 9.51 4.48
CA HIS A 116 -33.50 8.51 4.38
C HIS A 116 -34.58 8.71 5.46
N CYS A 117 -34.16 8.92 6.71
CA CYS A 117 -35.10 9.22 7.80
C CYS A 117 -35.90 10.51 7.53
N ALA A 118 -35.24 11.58 7.08
CA ALA A 118 -35.90 12.85 6.77
C ALA A 118 -36.93 12.71 5.63
N THR A 119 -36.64 11.88 4.62
CA THR A 119 -37.62 11.58 3.55
C THR A 119 -38.83 10.79 4.07
N GLU A 120 -38.63 9.82 4.96
CA GLU A 120 -39.74 9.06 5.58
C GLU A 120 -40.62 9.98 6.43
N VAL A 121 -40.01 10.87 7.22
CA VAL A 121 -40.75 11.89 8.01
C VAL A 121 -41.57 12.79 7.08
N SER A 122 -41.00 13.22 5.95
CA SER A 122 -41.74 14.03 4.98
C SER A 122 -42.93 13.29 4.37
N GLN A 123 -42.79 12.01 4.07
CA GLN A 123 -43.89 11.20 3.54
C GLN A 123 -44.98 10.96 4.59
N TYR A 124 -44.59 10.68 5.83
CA TYR A 124 -45.53 10.51 6.94
C TYR A 124 -46.31 11.80 7.23
N LEU A 125 -45.64 12.96 7.26
CA LEU A 125 -46.32 14.23 7.45
C LEU A 125 -47.28 14.55 6.29
N ALA A 126 -46.87 14.28 5.05
CA ALA A 126 -47.72 14.50 3.88
C ALA A 126 -49.00 13.63 3.93
N SER A 127 -48.89 12.36 4.34
CA SER A 127 -50.05 11.48 4.47
C SER A 127 -50.92 11.83 5.68
N ALA A 128 -50.32 12.17 6.82
CA ALA A 128 -51.03 12.56 8.03
C ALA A 128 -51.77 13.91 7.90
N MET A 129 -51.27 14.82 7.05
CA MET A 129 -51.92 16.10 6.76
C MET A 129 -53.03 16.01 5.70
N GLN A 130 -53.01 14.99 4.85
CA GLN A 130 -54.06 14.74 3.84
C GLN A 130 -55.23 13.91 4.41
N ALA A 131 -55.15 13.45 5.66
CA ALA A 131 -56.22 12.72 6.31
C ALA A 131 -57.44 13.62 6.58
N PRO A 132 -58.67 13.08 6.57
CA PRO A 132 -59.91 13.83 6.81
C PRO A 132 -59.94 14.55 8.17
N GLU A 133 -59.24 13.98 9.15
CA GLU A 133 -58.99 14.56 10.47
C GLU A 133 -57.46 14.75 10.60
N PRO A 134 -56.91 15.96 10.39
CA PRO A 134 -55.49 16.19 10.47
C PRO A 134 -55.01 16.01 11.91
N VAL A 135 -54.27 14.93 12.15
CA VAL A 135 -53.71 14.59 13.48
C VAL A 135 -52.54 15.52 13.85
N ILE A 136 -51.95 16.19 12.85
CA ILE A 136 -50.73 16.99 13.01
C ILE A 136 -51.00 18.41 12.50
N ASP A 137 -50.62 19.42 13.30
CA ASP A 137 -50.70 20.83 12.91
C ASP A 137 -49.80 21.09 11.67
N PRO A 138 -50.34 21.62 10.56
CA PRO A 138 -49.58 21.93 9.35
C PRO A 138 -48.35 22.81 9.60
N THR A 139 -48.46 23.75 10.55
CA THR A 139 -47.38 24.70 10.85
C THR A 139 -46.21 23.99 11.51
N SER A 140 -46.50 23.07 12.44
CA SER A 140 -45.50 22.23 13.10
C SER A 140 -44.76 21.30 12.11
N GLY A 141 -45.48 20.72 11.13
CA GLY A 141 -44.90 19.87 10.09
C GLY A 141 -43.92 20.62 9.20
N VAL A 142 -44.28 21.83 8.74
CA VAL A 142 -43.39 22.68 7.93
C VAL A 142 -42.13 23.08 8.70
N LYS A 143 -42.26 23.46 9.99
CA LYS A 143 -41.11 23.80 10.84
C LYS A 143 -40.16 22.62 11.01
N LEU A 144 -40.69 21.40 11.19
CA LEU A 144 -39.89 20.19 11.32
C LEU A 144 -39.11 19.91 10.03
N LEU A 145 -39.76 19.98 8.86
CA LEU A 145 -39.09 19.77 7.57
C LEU A 145 -38.02 20.82 7.29
N GLN A 146 -38.28 22.08 7.64
CA GLN A 146 -37.30 23.16 7.53
C GLN A 146 -36.06 22.91 8.44
N HIS A 147 -36.29 22.43 9.65
CA HIS A 147 -35.22 22.08 10.58
C HIS A 147 -34.38 20.91 10.05
N LEU A 148 -35.03 19.82 9.60
CA LEU A 148 -34.35 18.65 9.00
C LEU A 148 -33.51 19.06 7.78
N GLY A 149 -34.04 19.93 6.91
CA GLY A 149 -33.29 20.47 5.78
C GLY A 149 -32.07 21.32 6.19
N THR A 150 -32.13 21.99 7.35
CA THR A 150 -31.01 22.74 7.91
C THR A 150 -29.95 21.81 8.48
N CYS A 151 -30.35 20.75 9.18
CA CYS A 151 -29.44 19.71 9.67
C CYS A 151 -28.67 19.01 8.54
N ILE A 152 -29.33 18.70 7.41
CA ILE A 152 -28.67 18.10 6.24
C ILE A 152 -27.53 18.99 5.74
N ARG A 153 -27.77 20.31 5.63
CA ARG A 153 -26.73 21.26 5.20
C ARG A 153 -25.57 21.35 6.20
N GLN A 154 -25.83 21.18 7.49
CA GLN A 154 -24.78 21.15 8.51
C GLN A 154 -23.92 19.88 8.43
N ILE A 155 -24.55 18.72 8.21
CA ILE A 155 -23.85 17.45 7.98
C ILE A 155 -22.93 17.56 6.75
N ASP A 156 -23.35 18.30 5.72
CA ASP A 156 -22.56 18.56 4.51
C ASP A 156 -21.34 19.46 4.77
N THR A 157 -21.43 20.37 5.74
CA THR A 157 -20.31 21.23 6.14
C THR A 157 -19.30 20.52 7.05
N GLU A 158 -19.74 19.58 7.90
CA GLU A 158 -18.84 18.81 8.77
C GLU A 158 -18.14 17.65 8.06
N THR A 159 -18.70 17.18 6.94
CA THR A 159 -18.13 16.11 6.09
C THR A 159 -17.03 16.59 5.16
N LEU A 160 -16.88 17.91 4.96
CA LEU A 160 -15.74 18.48 4.25
C LEU A 160 -14.48 18.38 5.12
N PRO A 161 -13.32 18.00 4.56
CA PRO A 161 -12.09 17.99 5.31
C PRO A 161 -11.77 19.44 5.70
N ARG A 162 -11.90 19.75 6.99
CA ARG A 162 -11.32 20.95 7.59
C ARG A 162 -9.86 20.99 7.16
N ARG A 163 -9.50 21.95 6.28
CA ARG A 163 -8.10 22.20 5.93
C ARG A 163 -7.34 22.40 7.24
N PRO A 164 -6.24 21.66 7.50
CA PRO A 164 -5.30 22.04 8.53
C PRO A 164 -4.53 23.24 7.98
N ASP A 165 -5.11 24.43 8.13
CA ASP A 165 -4.33 25.66 8.01
C ASP A 165 -3.58 25.83 9.34
N ASP A 166 -2.25 25.66 9.25
CA ASP A 166 -1.21 26.25 10.08
C ASP A 166 -1.34 26.14 11.62
N GLU A 167 -0.74 25.11 12.21
CA GLU A 167 -0.08 25.28 13.52
C GLU A 167 1.28 24.58 13.51
N SER A 168 2.27 25.38 13.16
CA SER A 168 3.69 25.13 13.31
C SER A 168 4.05 24.81 14.77
N LEU A 169 4.28 23.54 15.12
CA LEU A 169 5.23 23.16 16.19
C LEU A 169 5.87 21.80 15.87
N TYR A 170 7.08 21.88 15.35
CA TYR A 170 8.13 20.85 15.37
C TYR A 170 8.20 20.17 16.75
N THR A 171 7.60 18.99 16.88
CA THR A 171 7.87 18.09 18.00
C THR A 171 8.92 17.09 17.55
N THR A 172 10.17 17.33 17.95
CA THR A 172 11.25 16.36 17.91
C THR A 172 10.88 15.12 18.73
N PRO A 173 11.21 13.89 18.30
CA PRO A 173 10.98 12.69 19.09
C PRO A 173 11.89 12.69 20.34
N PRO A 174 11.44 12.09 21.46
CA PRO A 174 12.17 12.14 22.73
C PRO A 174 13.48 11.35 22.66
N SER A 175 14.56 11.96 23.13
CA SER A 175 15.87 11.35 23.29
C SER A 175 15.82 10.24 24.34
N SER A 176 16.31 9.04 24.00
CA SER A 176 16.56 7.96 24.96
C SER A 176 17.78 8.29 25.85
N PRO A 177 17.84 7.77 27.09
CA PRO A 177 18.90 8.11 28.04
C PRO A 177 20.24 7.55 27.58
N SER A 178 21.25 8.42 27.52
CA SER A 178 22.64 8.04 27.23
C SER A 178 23.30 7.41 28.46
N THR A 179 23.75 6.16 28.33
CA THR A 179 24.87 5.62 29.11
C THR A 179 26.14 5.85 28.31
N HIS A 180 27.02 6.67 28.88
CA HIS A 180 28.34 7.04 28.35
C HIS A 180 29.29 5.83 28.44
N ILE A 181 30.06 5.52 27.37
CA ILE A 181 31.50 5.15 27.36
C ILE A 181 31.98 4.95 25.90
N ASN A 182 32.71 5.96 25.42
CA ASN A 182 33.87 6.04 24.50
C ASN A 182 34.00 5.26 23.16
N HIS A 183 34.27 6.07 22.10
CA HIS A 183 35.18 5.89 20.93
C HIS A 183 34.62 5.33 19.58
N PRO A 184 35.26 5.65 18.42
CA PRO A 184 34.82 6.74 17.54
C PRO A 184 34.37 6.30 16.13
N GLU A 185 33.75 7.24 15.41
CA GLU A 185 33.73 7.37 13.94
C GLU A 185 33.19 6.20 13.08
N SER A 186 31.92 6.28 12.66
CA SER A 186 31.50 5.71 11.37
C SER A 186 30.15 6.24 10.89
N SER A 187 30.20 6.98 9.79
CA SER A 187 29.21 7.07 8.70
C SER A 187 27.72 7.01 9.09
N ALA A 188 27.07 8.18 9.10
CA ALA A 188 25.62 8.30 8.99
C ALA A 188 25.11 7.46 7.81
N ALA A 189 24.28 6.46 8.11
CA ALA A 189 23.68 5.58 7.13
C ALA A 189 22.71 6.36 6.25
N VAL A 190 23.20 6.80 5.09
CA VAL A 190 22.37 7.29 3.99
C VAL A 190 21.40 6.18 3.61
N TRP A 191 20.11 6.45 3.78
CA TRP A 191 19.03 5.66 3.21
C TRP A 191 19.29 5.45 1.71
N ARG A 192 19.40 4.19 1.29
CA ARG A 192 19.51 3.82 -0.13
C ARG A 192 18.26 3.07 -0.56
N PRO A 193 17.48 3.60 -1.53
CA PRO A 193 16.50 2.79 -2.24
C PRO A 193 17.25 1.70 -3.03
N TRP A 194 16.64 0.52 -3.09
CA TRP A 194 17.13 -0.71 -3.72
C TRP A 194 17.67 -0.52 -5.13
#